data_AF-A0A955L6E5-F1
#
_entry.id   AF-A0A955L6E5-F1
#
_cell.length_a   1.000
_cell.length_b   1.000
_cell.length_c   1.000
_cell.angle_alpha   90.00
_cell.angle_beta   90.00
_cell.angle_gamma   90.00
#
_symmetry.space_group_name_H-M   'P 1'
#
loop_
_entity.id
_entity.type
_entity.pdbx_description
1 polymer ?
#
loop_
_entity_poly.entity_id
_entity_poly.type
_entity_poly.pdbx_seq_one_letter_code
_entity_poly.pdbx_strand_id
1 'polypeptide(L)'
;MKNYFKLIVTTTFLILLSSVSYAVTNGSDEIEIRRPSDGANISGTQNLEWFMADSDQEVIPFQIDLFRRSCTESGDYIGAIADNNPPISPTEGVYKYSWDTTQAVDGTQLSNGGYCLRICGVFVQNSNNYYSLCDKKSINLVDDNGTGSTVTITSSPSNLNVAVGGSFSYQVVAEDSSGGELTYSINDDNSFLEITSTGLIRSTENLAELGTYEV
;
A
#
# COMPACT_ATOMS: atom_id res chain seq x y z
N MET A 1 18.33 33.25 47.01
CA MET A 1 17.29 33.33 45.98
C MET A 1 17.65 32.32 44.89
N LYS A 2 16.90 31.21 44.76
CA LYS A 2 17.17 30.16 43.76
C LYS A 2 16.30 30.44 42.53
N ASN A 3 16.95 30.73 41.40
CA ASN A 3 16.28 30.93 40.11
C ASN A 3 15.89 29.57 39.54
N TYR A 4 14.58 29.36 39.31
CA TYR A 4 14.06 28.21 38.60
C TYR A 4 14.05 28.52 37.10
N PHE A 5 14.86 27.79 36.33
CA PHE A 5 14.81 27.79 34.87
C PHE A 5 13.58 26.98 34.44
N LYS A 6 12.59 27.65 33.83
CA LYS A 6 11.38 27.01 33.30
C LYS A 6 11.70 26.53 31.89
N LEU A 7 11.94 25.23 31.72
CA LEU A 7 12.11 24.60 30.41
C LEU A 7 10.72 24.48 29.77
N ILE A 8 10.47 25.25 28.71
CA ILE A 8 9.26 25.14 27.90
C ILE A 8 9.57 24.15 26.78
N VAL A 9 9.12 22.90 26.94
CA VAL A 9 9.15 21.92 25.85
C VAL A 9 7.97 22.22 24.95
N THR A 10 8.26 22.72 23.74
CA THR A 10 7.22 23.04 22.75
C THR A 10 7.08 21.81 21.86
N THR A 11 6.12 20.95 22.16
CA THR A 11 5.83 19.76 21.37
C THR A 11 5.30 20.22 20.01
N THR A 12 6.14 20.13 18.98
CA THR A 12 5.73 20.45 17.61
C THR A 12 4.97 19.23 17.09
N PHE A 13 3.65 19.34 17.05
CA PHE A 13 2.78 18.29 16.52
C PHE A 13 2.88 18.32 14.99
N LEU A 14 3.71 17.45 14.42
CA LEU A 14 3.82 17.28 12.98
C LEU A 14 2.59 16.50 12.51
N ILE A 15 1.57 17.21 12.02
CA ILE A 15 0.41 16.57 11.38
C ILE A 15 0.92 15.97 10.07
N LEU A 16 1.09 14.64 10.03
CA LEU A 16 1.21 13.90 8.79
C LEU A 16 -0.11 14.09 8.03
N LEU A 17 -0.12 15.02 7.08
CA LEU A 17 -1.18 15.12 6.08
C LEU A 17 -1.07 13.85 5.23
N SER A 18 -1.77 12.78 5.59
CA SER A 18 -2.06 11.74 4.61
C SER A 18 -2.80 12.41 3.47
N SER A 19 -2.25 12.32 2.26
CA SER A 19 -2.92 12.77 1.06
C SER A 19 -4.22 11.99 0.93
N VAL A 20 -5.35 12.64 1.25
CA VAL A 20 -6.67 12.06 0.99
C VAL A 20 -6.77 11.97 -0.53
N SER A 21 -6.67 10.76 -1.07
CA SER A 21 -7.04 10.48 -2.45
C SER A 21 -8.55 10.64 -2.55
N TYR A 22 -9.02 11.50 -3.45
CA TYR A 22 -10.44 11.61 -3.75
C TYR A 22 -10.70 10.81 -5.01
N ALA A 23 -11.74 10.00 -4.99
CA ALA A 23 -12.18 9.31 -6.18
C ALA A 23 -12.62 10.30 -7.27
N VAL A 24 -12.37 9.93 -8.52
CA VAL A 24 -12.88 10.66 -9.68
C VAL A 24 -14.29 10.17 -9.94
N THR A 25 -15.25 11.09 -10.03
CA THR A 25 -16.67 10.74 -10.16
C THR A 25 -17.36 11.42 -11.33
N ASN A 26 -18.39 10.75 -11.86
CA ASN A 26 -19.39 11.34 -12.74
C ASN A 26 -20.76 10.74 -12.41
N GLY A 27 -21.60 11.50 -11.70
CA GLY A 27 -22.87 10.98 -11.21
C GLY A 27 -22.65 9.93 -10.11
N SER A 28 -23.19 8.73 -10.33
CA SER A 28 -22.99 7.55 -9.45
C SER A 28 -21.65 6.85 -9.66
N ASP A 29 -20.96 7.19 -10.74
CA ASP A 29 -19.86 6.37 -11.23
C ASP A 29 -18.57 6.89 -10.63
N GLU A 30 -17.74 5.96 -10.17
CA GLU A 30 -16.57 6.25 -9.35
C GLU A 30 -15.36 5.44 -9.81
N ILE A 31 -14.19 6.07 -9.79
CA ILE A 31 -12.90 5.39 -9.92
C ILE A 31 -11.87 5.97 -8.94
N GLU A 32 -11.15 5.10 -8.25
CA GLU A 32 -10.11 5.48 -7.29
C GLU A 32 -8.94 4.49 -7.33
N ILE A 33 -7.73 4.95 -7.63
CA ILE A 33 -6.52 4.16 -7.43
C ILE A 33 -6.15 4.23 -5.94
N ARG A 34 -6.17 3.06 -5.28
CA ARG A 34 -5.84 2.91 -3.86
C ARG A 34 -4.40 2.48 -3.65
N ARG A 35 -3.86 1.67 -4.57
CA ARG A 35 -2.44 1.28 -4.60
C ARG A 35 -1.90 1.33 -6.02
N PRO A 36 -0.71 1.95 -6.22
CA PRO A 36 0.10 2.66 -5.22
C PRO A 36 -0.51 4.01 -4.82
N SER A 37 -0.03 4.57 -3.70
CA SER A 37 -0.36 5.95 -3.30
C SER A 37 0.33 6.96 -4.23
N ASP A 38 -0.21 8.19 -4.30
CA ASP A 38 0.39 9.24 -5.12
C ASP A 38 1.78 9.62 -4.60
N GLY A 39 2.77 9.64 -5.48
CA GLY A 39 4.18 9.89 -5.19
C GLY A 39 4.97 8.68 -4.66
N ALA A 40 4.36 7.49 -4.56
CA ALA A 40 5.04 6.31 -4.01
C ALA A 40 6.31 5.92 -4.80
N ASN A 41 7.33 5.48 -4.08
CA ASN A 41 8.48 4.78 -4.69
C ASN A 41 8.10 3.30 -4.82
N ILE A 42 8.21 2.72 -6.01
CA ILE A 42 7.84 1.32 -6.26
C ILE A 42 8.90 0.62 -7.12
N SER A 43 8.99 -0.70 -6.97
CA SER A 43 10.04 -1.53 -7.58
C SER A 43 9.70 -3.02 -7.47
N GLY A 44 10.22 -3.87 -8.35
CA GLY A 44 9.84 -5.30 -8.36
C GLY A 44 8.34 -5.52 -8.64
N THR A 45 7.78 -6.57 -8.04
CA THR A 45 6.36 -6.94 -8.19
C THR A 45 5.45 -6.11 -7.28
N GLN A 46 4.50 -5.43 -7.89
CA GLN A 46 3.54 -4.52 -7.27
C GLN A 46 2.12 -5.06 -7.35
N ASN A 47 1.37 -4.95 -6.26
CA ASN A 47 -0.06 -5.19 -6.26
C ASN A 47 -0.79 -3.87 -6.46
N LEU A 48 -1.24 -3.63 -7.70
CA LEU A 48 -2.13 -2.53 -8.03
C LEU A 48 -3.51 -2.83 -7.46
N GLU A 49 -4.12 -1.83 -6.86
CA GLU A 49 -5.47 -1.92 -6.28
C GLU A 49 -6.24 -0.66 -6.63
N TRP A 50 -7.42 -0.82 -7.21
CA TRP A 50 -8.30 0.31 -7.51
C TRP A 50 -9.75 -0.08 -7.29
N PHE A 51 -10.57 0.90 -6.97
CA PHE A 51 -12.01 0.77 -6.83
C PHE A 51 -12.69 1.34 -8.06
N MET A 52 -13.73 0.66 -8.54
CA MET A 52 -14.70 1.24 -9.45
C MET A 52 -16.11 0.88 -9.00
N ALA A 53 -17.02 1.83 -9.12
CA ALA A 53 -18.44 1.60 -8.92
C ALA A 53 -19.21 2.18 -10.08
N ASP A 54 -20.21 1.42 -10.53
CA ASP A 54 -21.22 1.84 -11.47
C ASP A 54 -22.53 1.19 -11.01
N SER A 55 -23.59 2.00 -10.96
CA SER A 55 -24.89 1.54 -10.47
C SER A 55 -25.60 0.58 -11.42
N ASP A 56 -25.21 0.57 -12.71
CA ASP A 56 -25.82 -0.27 -13.73
C ASP A 56 -24.85 -1.31 -14.34
N GLN A 57 -23.59 -1.33 -13.87
CA GLN A 57 -22.55 -2.22 -14.37
C GLN A 57 -21.75 -2.88 -13.24
N GLU A 58 -21.93 -4.20 -13.07
CA GLU A 58 -21.24 -4.98 -12.04
C GLU A 58 -19.74 -5.20 -12.33
N VAL A 59 -19.38 -5.34 -13.61
CA VAL A 59 -17.99 -5.49 -14.07
C VAL A 59 -17.66 -4.41 -15.09
N ILE A 60 -16.71 -3.56 -14.75
CA ILE A 60 -16.32 -2.37 -15.50
C ILE A 60 -15.00 -2.69 -16.22
N PRO A 61 -15.00 -2.76 -17.56
CA PRO A 61 -13.76 -2.90 -18.33
C PRO A 61 -12.81 -1.76 -18.01
N PHE A 62 -11.53 -2.09 -17.91
CA PHE A 62 -10.50 -1.14 -17.55
C PHE A 62 -9.29 -1.24 -18.49
N GLN A 63 -8.47 -0.19 -18.43
CA GLN A 63 -7.14 -0.15 -19.01
C GLN A 63 -6.19 0.51 -18.01
N ILE A 64 -5.03 -0.11 -17.80
CA ILE A 64 -3.94 0.38 -16.97
C ILE A 64 -2.81 0.82 -17.89
N ASP A 65 -2.51 2.11 -17.89
CA ASP A 65 -1.54 2.73 -18.78
C ASP A 65 -0.39 3.35 -17.99
N LEU A 66 0.77 3.41 -18.64
CA LEU A 66 1.94 4.09 -18.12
C LEU A 66 2.41 5.22 -19.04
N PHE A 67 2.72 6.36 -18.44
CA PHE A 67 3.29 7.52 -19.12
C PHE A 67 4.63 7.91 -18.48
N ARG A 68 5.55 8.44 -19.29
CA ARG A 68 6.80 9.02 -18.79
C ARG A 68 6.50 10.25 -17.92
N ARG A 69 7.30 10.49 -16.87
CA ARG A 69 7.17 11.63 -15.94
C ARG A 69 5.94 11.55 -15.05
N SER A 70 5.93 12.34 -13.98
CA SER A 70 4.84 12.41 -13.01
C SER A 70 3.53 12.90 -13.64
N CYS A 71 2.40 12.67 -12.97
CA CYS A 71 1.08 13.03 -13.48
C CYS A 71 0.79 14.54 -13.56
N THR A 72 1.68 15.37 -13.01
CA THR A 72 1.63 16.83 -13.10
C THR A 72 2.39 17.36 -14.32
N GLU A 73 3.14 16.50 -15.00
CA GLU A 73 3.91 16.82 -16.20
C GLU A 73 3.28 16.20 -17.45
N SER A 74 3.52 16.80 -18.60
CA SER A 74 3.17 16.18 -19.88
C SER A 74 4.22 15.11 -20.20
N GLY A 75 3.75 13.87 -20.29
CA GLY A 75 4.52 12.67 -20.48
C GLY A 75 4.17 11.93 -21.77
N ASP A 76 5.17 11.33 -22.41
CA ASP A 76 4.92 10.41 -23.53
C ASP A 76 4.26 9.13 -23.01
N TYR A 77 3.28 8.63 -23.74
CA TYR A 77 2.69 7.32 -23.50
C TYR A 77 3.75 6.23 -23.73
N ILE A 78 3.88 5.32 -22.77
CA ILE A 78 4.82 4.18 -22.85
C ILE A 78 4.09 2.96 -23.39
N GLY A 79 2.96 2.62 -22.78
CA GLY A 79 2.22 1.42 -23.12
C GLY A 79 1.18 1.02 -22.07
N ALA A 80 0.47 -0.05 -22.38
CA ALA A 80 -0.50 -0.66 -21.48
C ALA A 80 0.19 -1.69 -20.57
N ILE A 81 0.00 -1.55 -19.26
CA ILE A 81 0.43 -2.55 -18.29
C ILE A 81 -0.54 -3.74 -18.32
N ALA A 82 -1.83 -3.45 -18.35
CA ALA A 82 -2.90 -4.44 -18.38
C ALA A 82 -4.18 -3.83 -18.94
N ASP A 83 -5.05 -4.70 -19.42
CA ASP A 83 -6.43 -4.38 -19.76
C ASP A 83 -7.36 -5.46 -19.19
N ASN A 84 -8.65 -5.34 -19.48
CA ASN A 84 -9.67 -6.30 -19.06
C ASN A 84 -9.64 -7.64 -19.85
N ASN A 85 -8.47 -8.07 -20.35
CA ASN A 85 -8.28 -9.32 -21.05
C ASN A 85 -7.09 -10.12 -20.48
N PRO A 86 -7.34 -11.19 -19.69
CA PRO A 86 -8.66 -11.75 -19.37
C PRO A 86 -9.46 -10.87 -18.41
N PRO A 87 -10.81 -11.02 -18.37
CA PRO A 87 -11.65 -10.25 -17.46
C PRO A 87 -11.25 -10.45 -15.99
N ILE A 88 -11.17 -9.35 -15.23
CA ILE A 88 -10.95 -9.39 -13.79
C ILE A 88 -12.28 -9.11 -13.10
N SER A 89 -12.74 -10.05 -12.26
CA SER A 89 -13.92 -9.85 -11.42
C SER A 89 -13.53 -9.09 -10.15
N PRO A 90 -14.16 -7.95 -9.86
CA PRO A 90 -13.90 -7.24 -8.62
C PRO A 90 -14.48 -7.99 -7.41
N THR A 91 -13.92 -7.74 -6.23
CA THR A 91 -14.55 -8.08 -4.95
C THR A 91 -15.02 -6.78 -4.31
N GLU A 92 -16.34 -6.61 -4.15
CA GLU A 92 -16.93 -5.39 -3.58
C GLU A 92 -16.47 -4.11 -4.32
N GLY A 93 -16.40 -4.15 -5.66
CA GLY A 93 -15.95 -3.04 -6.51
C GLY A 93 -14.42 -2.84 -6.53
N VAL A 94 -13.66 -3.64 -5.80
CA VAL A 94 -12.19 -3.55 -5.76
C VAL A 94 -11.57 -4.54 -6.74
N TYR A 95 -10.75 -4.01 -7.65
CA TYR A 95 -9.96 -4.75 -8.62
C TYR A 95 -8.50 -4.82 -8.17
N LYS A 96 -7.83 -5.90 -8.55
CA LYS A 96 -6.43 -6.14 -8.22
C LYS A 96 -5.67 -6.67 -9.42
N TYR A 97 -4.44 -6.19 -9.61
CA TYR A 97 -3.54 -6.66 -10.65
C TYR A 97 -2.10 -6.70 -10.15
N SER A 98 -1.37 -7.77 -10.48
CA SER A 98 0.04 -7.93 -10.11
C SER A 98 0.92 -7.48 -11.28
N TRP A 99 1.69 -6.42 -11.08
CA TRP A 99 2.57 -5.83 -12.09
C TRP A 99 4.04 -5.96 -11.66
N ASP A 100 4.87 -6.63 -12.46
CA ASP A 100 6.32 -6.63 -12.30
C ASP A 100 6.95 -5.43 -13.02
N THR A 101 7.37 -4.43 -12.25
CA THR A 101 7.98 -3.19 -12.75
C THR A 101 9.36 -3.39 -13.38
N THR A 102 9.96 -4.58 -13.23
CA THR A 102 11.22 -4.95 -13.88
C THR A 102 11.03 -5.44 -15.31
N GLN A 103 9.79 -5.76 -15.70
CA GLN A 103 9.47 -6.16 -17.06
C GLN A 103 9.20 -4.95 -17.95
N ALA A 104 9.44 -5.12 -19.25
CA ALA A 104 9.09 -4.11 -20.24
C ALA A 104 7.57 -3.94 -20.34
N VAL A 105 7.14 -2.68 -20.47
CA VAL A 105 5.77 -2.32 -20.84
C VAL A 105 5.75 -2.05 -22.34
N ASP A 106 4.96 -2.81 -23.09
CA ASP A 106 4.93 -2.79 -24.57
C ASP A 106 6.32 -2.81 -25.23
N GLY A 107 7.22 -3.64 -24.69
CA GLY A 107 8.60 -3.77 -25.19
C GLY A 107 9.55 -2.63 -24.80
N THR A 108 9.06 -1.62 -24.08
CA THR A 108 9.88 -0.54 -23.53
C THR A 108 10.36 -0.90 -22.12
N GLN A 109 11.68 -0.97 -21.95
CA GLN A 109 12.30 -1.13 -20.64
C GLN A 109 12.12 0.13 -19.81
N LEU A 110 11.72 -0.06 -18.55
CA LEU A 110 11.52 1.03 -17.62
C LEU A 110 12.82 1.36 -16.90
N SER A 111 13.03 2.65 -16.62
CA SER A 111 14.22 3.16 -15.94
C SER A 111 13.83 3.93 -14.68
N ASN A 112 14.77 4.18 -13.78
CA ASN A 112 14.45 4.95 -12.58
C ASN A 112 13.92 6.34 -12.90
N GLY A 113 12.92 6.78 -12.16
CA GLY A 113 12.36 8.12 -12.30
C GLY A 113 10.86 8.16 -12.10
N GLY A 114 10.29 9.36 -12.28
CA GLY A 114 8.86 9.59 -12.16
C GLY A 114 8.08 9.09 -13.37
N TYR A 115 6.92 8.48 -13.11
CA TYR A 115 5.94 8.03 -14.10
C TYR A 115 4.54 8.41 -13.64
N CYS A 116 3.60 8.40 -14.59
CA CYS A 116 2.19 8.58 -14.31
C CYS A 116 1.49 7.26 -14.63
N LEU A 117 1.04 6.58 -13.58
CA LEU A 117 0.15 5.43 -13.67
C LEU A 117 -1.26 5.96 -13.86
N ARG A 118 -1.96 5.51 -14.91
CA ARG A 118 -3.35 5.88 -15.17
C ARG A 118 -4.19 4.62 -15.25
N ILE A 119 -5.29 4.59 -14.52
CA ILE A 119 -6.30 3.55 -14.65
C ILE A 119 -7.57 4.21 -15.15
N CYS A 120 -8.10 3.72 -16.27
CA CYS A 120 -9.36 4.17 -16.85
C CYS A 120 -10.38 3.04 -16.81
N GLY A 121 -11.61 3.33 -16.39
CA GLY A 121 -12.76 2.44 -16.52
C GLY A 121 -13.65 2.88 -17.70
N VAL A 122 -14.35 1.94 -18.32
CA VAL A 122 -15.36 2.18 -19.36
C VAL A 122 -16.75 1.96 -18.78
N PHE A 123 -17.46 3.07 -18.57
CA PHE A 123 -18.76 3.14 -17.89
C PHE A 123 -19.90 3.28 -18.91
N VAL A 124 -21.08 2.81 -18.53
CA VAL A 124 -22.30 2.91 -19.35
C VAL A 124 -23.03 4.20 -19.02
N GLN A 125 -23.21 5.09 -20.01
CA GLN A 125 -24.05 6.28 -19.82
C GLN A 125 -25.52 6.01 -20.16
N ASN A 126 -25.76 5.17 -21.17
CA ASN A 126 -27.07 4.66 -21.58
C ASN A 126 -26.87 3.46 -22.51
N SER A 127 -27.96 2.84 -22.98
CA SER A 127 -27.97 1.51 -23.63
C SER A 127 -26.97 1.28 -24.77
N ASN A 128 -26.36 2.31 -25.37
CA ASN A 128 -25.27 2.16 -26.34
C ASN A 128 -24.23 3.30 -26.28
N ASN A 129 -24.20 4.07 -25.19
CA ASN A 129 -23.22 5.14 -25.04
C ASN A 129 -22.30 4.84 -23.86
N TYR A 130 -21.02 4.90 -24.13
CA TYR A 130 -19.96 4.59 -23.17
C TYR A 130 -19.05 5.79 -23.02
N TYR A 131 -18.48 5.95 -21.84
CA TYR A 131 -17.48 6.96 -21.58
C TYR A 131 -16.43 6.43 -20.62
N SER A 132 -15.31 7.16 -20.52
CA SER A 132 -14.23 6.78 -19.62
C SER A 132 -14.06 7.78 -18.49
N LEU A 133 -13.89 7.24 -17.29
CA LEU A 133 -13.31 7.97 -16.16
C LEU A 133 -11.95 7.38 -15.87
N CYS A 134 -11.01 8.25 -15.55
CA CYS A 134 -9.65 7.84 -15.24
C CYS A 134 -9.21 8.51 -13.94
N ASP A 135 -8.57 7.72 -13.08
CA ASP A 135 -7.75 8.24 -11.99
C ASP A 135 -6.27 8.01 -12.34
N LYS A 136 -5.40 8.81 -11.72
CA LYS A 136 -3.97 8.81 -12.00
C LYS A 136 -3.15 8.99 -10.72
N LYS A 137 -2.01 8.29 -10.65
CA LYS A 137 -1.03 8.39 -9.56
C LYS A 137 0.35 8.61 -10.13
N SER A 138 1.03 9.63 -9.63
CA SER A 138 2.46 9.78 -9.84
C SER A 138 3.14 8.67 -9.05
N ILE A 139 4.11 7.99 -9.66
CA ILE A 139 4.92 6.97 -9.02
C ILE A 139 6.38 7.23 -9.38
N ASN A 140 7.29 6.79 -8.53
CA ASN A 140 8.72 6.82 -8.81
C ASN A 140 9.20 5.38 -8.90
N LEU A 141 9.64 4.97 -10.08
CA LEU A 141 10.34 3.69 -10.20
C LEU A 141 11.73 3.87 -9.62
N VAL A 142 12.04 3.01 -8.65
CA VAL A 142 13.38 2.89 -8.06
C VAL A 142 13.93 1.51 -8.43
N ASP A 143 15.22 1.43 -8.72
CA ASP A 143 15.81 0.17 -9.14
C ASP A 143 15.95 -0.75 -7.93
N ASP A 144 15.34 -1.93 -8.00
CA ASP A 144 15.49 -3.01 -7.02
C ASP A 144 16.67 -3.93 -7.35
N ASN A 145 17.76 -3.38 -7.88
CA ASN A 145 19.07 -4.02 -7.86
C ASN A 145 19.64 -4.12 -6.41
N GLY A 146 18.81 -4.56 -5.45
CA GLY A 146 19.20 -4.95 -4.09
C GLY A 146 19.61 -3.82 -3.15
N THR A 147 19.31 -2.56 -3.44
CA THR A 147 19.70 -1.44 -2.57
C THR A 147 18.62 -0.36 -2.51
N GLY A 148 17.56 -0.57 -1.71
CA GLY A 148 16.66 0.56 -1.45
C GLY A 148 15.39 0.36 -0.64
N SER A 149 14.78 -0.83 -0.56
CA SER A 149 13.56 -0.92 0.25
C SER A 149 13.86 -0.91 1.74
N THR A 150 13.21 0.01 2.44
CA THR A 150 13.19 0.06 3.91
C THR A 150 11.90 -0.59 4.40
N VAL A 151 12.04 -1.59 5.26
CA VAL A 151 10.92 -2.14 6.04
C VAL A 151 10.80 -1.36 7.33
N THR A 152 9.61 -0.83 7.61
CA THR A 152 9.31 -0.09 8.85
C THR A 152 8.19 -0.78 9.60
N ILE A 153 8.41 -1.07 10.89
CA ILE A 153 7.33 -1.52 11.80
C ILE A 153 6.57 -0.27 12.26
N THR A 154 5.26 -0.23 12.00
CA THR A 154 4.39 0.90 12.33
C THR A 154 3.51 0.64 13.55
N SER A 155 3.38 -0.62 13.97
CA SER A 155 2.69 -0.99 15.20
C SER A 155 3.58 -0.81 16.44
N SER A 156 2.92 -0.59 17.58
CA SER A 156 3.54 -0.65 18.91
C SER A 156 2.73 -1.57 19.83
N PRO A 157 3.35 -2.46 20.61
CA PRO A 157 2.62 -3.34 21.53
C PRO A 157 1.95 -2.53 22.63
N SER A 158 0.65 -2.78 22.86
CA SER A 158 -0.15 -2.07 23.86
C SER A 158 -0.14 -2.72 25.25
N ASN A 159 0.11 -4.04 25.33
CA ASN A 159 -0.01 -4.84 26.55
C ASN A 159 1.30 -5.55 26.91
N LEU A 160 2.29 -4.81 27.41
CA LEU A 160 3.57 -5.38 27.85
C LEU A 160 3.53 -5.98 29.27
N ASN A 161 2.43 -5.81 30.01
CA ASN A 161 2.23 -6.41 31.32
C ASN A 161 1.17 -7.51 31.22
N VAL A 162 1.58 -8.76 31.45
CA VAL A 162 0.70 -9.93 31.42
C VAL A 162 0.62 -10.53 32.82
N ALA A 163 -0.59 -10.81 33.29
CA ALA A 163 -0.77 -11.47 34.59
C ALA A 163 -0.27 -12.91 34.54
N VAL A 164 0.21 -13.44 35.67
CA VAL A 164 0.57 -14.85 35.80
C VAL A 164 -0.61 -15.74 35.41
N GLY A 165 -0.36 -16.75 34.59
CA GLY A 165 -1.37 -17.62 34.00
C GLY A 165 -2.08 -17.03 32.78
N GLY A 166 -1.76 -15.80 32.39
CA GLY A 166 -2.26 -15.16 31.16
C GLY A 166 -1.45 -15.53 29.93
N SER A 167 -1.99 -15.17 28.75
CA SER A 167 -1.33 -15.29 27.46
C SER A 167 -1.00 -13.91 26.88
N PHE A 168 0.03 -13.87 26.04
CA PHE A 168 0.44 -12.67 25.32
C PHE A 168 0.12 -12.81 23.84
N SER A 169 -0.36 -11.73 23.21
CA SER A 169 -0.40 -11.62 21.75
C SER A 169 -0.20 -10.19 21.29
N TYR A 170 0.47 -10.06 20.15
CA TYR A 170 0.75 -8.79 19.51
C TYR A 170 0.84 -8.97 17.99
N GLN A 171 0.08 -8.17 17.26
CA GLN A 171 0.14 -8.15 15.80
C GLN A 171 1.18 -7.12 15.36
N VAL A 172 2.24 -7.60 14.71
CA VAL A 172 3.19 -6.72 14.02
C VAL A 172 2.51 -6.20 12.75
N VAL A 173 2.47 -4.88 12.60
CA VAL A 173 2.12 -4.20 11.37
C VAL A 173 3.40 -3.56 10.86
N ALA A 174 3.82 -3.96 9.68
CA ALA A 174 4.97 -3.41 9.00
C ALA A 174 4.61 -3.04 7.57
N GLU A 175 5.37 -2.11 7.02
CA GLU A 175 5.25 -1.66 5.65
C GLU A 175 6.62 -1.75 5.00
N ASP A 176 6.64 -2.37 3.82
CA ASP A 176 7.77 -2.28 2.91
C ASP A 176 7.59 -1.02 2.06
N SER A 177 8.60 -0.15 2.00
CA SER A 177 8.50 1.11 1.25
C SER A 177 8.27 0.92 -0.25
N SER A 178 8.62 -0.26 -0.77
CA SER A 178 8.35 -0.68 -2.14
C SER A 178 7.12 -1.60 -2.24
N GLY A 179 6.35 -1.84 -1.19
CA GLY A 179 5.19 -2.73 -1.25
C GLY A 179 5.51 -4.22 -1.47
N GLY A 180 6.78 -4.61 -1.28
CA GLY A 180 7.23 -5.99 -1.37
C GLY A 180 6.60 -6.92 -0.33
N GLU A 181 6.66 -8.23 -0.58
CA GLU A 181 6.17 -9.23 0.35
C GLU A 181 7.01 -9.25 1.64
N LEU A 182 6.34 -9.18 2.79
CA LEU A 182 7.01 -9.14 4.10
C LEU A 182 7.21 -10.55 4.63
N THR A 183 8.44 -10.85 5.05
CA THR A 183 8.75 -12.06 5.82
C THR A 183 8.88 -11.69 7.30
N TYR A 184 8.14 -12.39 8.15
CA TYR A 184 8.14 -12.17 9.59
C TYR A 184 8.98 -13.24 10.29
N SER A 185 9.87 -12.79 11.16
CA SER A 185 10.66 -13.64 12.04
C SER A 185 10.82 -12.95 13.39
N ILE A 186 10.83 -13.74 14.46
CA ILE A 186 11.11 -13.29 15.81
C ILE A 186 12.47 -13.88 16.18
N ASN A 187 13.38 -13.02 16.63
CA ASN A 187 14.66 -13.45 17.14
C ASN A 187 14.61 -13.39 18.66
N ASP A 188 14.10 -14.45 19.25
CA ASP A 188 13.90 -14.57 20.67
C ASP A 188 14.48 -15.89 21.18
N ASP A 189 15.09 -15.84 22.36
CA ASP A 189 15.61 -17.00 23.08
C ASP A 189 14.50 -17.68 23.92
N ASN A 190 13.33 -17.04 24.09
CA ASN A 190 12.23 -17.63 24.84
C ASN A 190 11.44 -18.65 23.99
N SER A 191 11.48 -19.92 24.41
CA SER A 191 10.79 -21.02 23.73
C SER A 191 9.25 -20.93 23.75
N PHE A 192 8.69 -20.02 24.55
CA PHE A 192 7.24 -19.86 24.69
C PHE A 192 6.65 -18.83 23.72
N LEU A 193 7.45 -18.13 22.89
CA LEU A 193 6.96 -17.19 21.88
C LEU A 193 7.12 -17.74 20.47
N GLU A 194 6.13 -17.47 19.62
CA GLU A 194 6.19 -17.75 18.18
C GLU A 194 5.65 -16.57 17.38
N ILE A 195 6.12 -16.43 16.14
CA ILE A 195 5.56 -15.50 15.16
C ILE A 195 5.02 -16.28 13.96
N THR A 196 3.82 -15.94 13.51
CA THR A 196 3.24 -16.51 12.30
C THR A 196 3.77 -15.80 11.05
N SER A 197 3.53 -16.40 9.87
CA SER A 197 3.81 -15.76 8.57
C SER A 197 3.01 -14.46 8.35
N THR A 198 1.96 -14.22 9.13
CA THR A 198 1.16 -12.98 9.10
C THR A 198 1.61 -11.95 10.13
N GLY A 199 2.73 -12.18 10.83
CA GLY A 199 3.27 -11.24 11.82
C GLY A 199 2.58 -11.26 13.19
N LEU A 200 1.78 -12.30 13.50
CA LEU A 200 1.17 -12.44 14.83
C LEU A 200 2.19 -13.07 15.78
N ILE A 201 2.68 -12.30 16.73
CA ILE A 201 3.44 -12.81 17.87
C ILE A 201 2.45 -13.30 18.92
N ARG A 202 2.63 -14.52 19.44
CA ARG A 202 1.81 -15.06 20.54
C ARG A 202 2.59 -16.00 21.44
N SER A 203 2.13 -16.12 22.69
CA SER A 203 2.61 -17.18 23.58
C SER A 203 2.01 -18.53 23.20
N THR A 204 2.85 -19.57 23.18
CA THR A 204 2.45 -20.96 22.92
C THR A 204 1.86 -21.63 24.18
N GLU A 205 2.17 -21.07 25.34
CA GLU A 205 1.62 -21.45 26.65
C GLU A 205 1.30 -20.22 27.50
N ASN A 206 0.68 -20.45 28.66
CA ASN A 206 0.41 -19.39 29.63
C ASN A 206 1.67 -19.07 30.44
N LEU A 207 1.90 -17.79 30.73
CA LEU A 207 3.08 -17.33 31.47
C LEU A 207 2.97 -17.74 32.95
N ALA A 208 3.67 -18.81 33.32
CA ALA A 208 3.60 -19.38 34.68
C ALA A 208 4.46 -18.63 35.69
N GLU A 209 5.47 -17.88 35.24
CA GLU A 209 6.46 -17.24 36.10
C GLU A 209 6.46 -15.71 35.96
N LEU A 210 6.62 -15.04 37.10
CA LEU A 210 6.89 -13.61 37.11
C LEU A 210 8.29 -13.37 36.52
N GLY A 211 8.38 -12.47 35.54
CA GLY A 211 9.64 -12.17 34.89
C GLY A 211 9.52 -11.03 33.89
N THR A 212 10.67 -10.65 33.32
CA THR A 212 10.77 -9.75 32.17
C THR A 212 11.40 -10.54 31.04
N TYR A 213 10.75 -10.49 29.87
CA TYR A 213 11.14 -11.20 28.66
C TYR A 213 11.29 -10.15 27.56
N GLU A 214 12.46 -10.11 26.93
CA GLU A 214 12.78 -9.16 25.86
C GLU A 214 12.49 -9.80 24.50
N VAL A 215 11.97 -9.01 23.56
CA VAL A 215 11.58 -9.43 22.20
C VAL A 215 11.99 -8.35 21.20
#